data_AF-A0A2V7A2I0-F1
#
_entry.id   AF-A0A2V7A2I0-F1
#
_cell.length_a   1.000
_cell.length_b   1.000
_cell.length_c   1.000
_cell.angle_alpha   90.00
_cell.angle_beta   90.00
_cell.angle_gamma   90.00
#
_symmetry.space_group_name_H-M   'P 1'
#
loop_
_entity.id
_entity.type
_entity.pdbx_description
1 polymer ?
#
loop_
_entity_poly.entity_id
_entity_poly.type
_entity_poly.pdbx_seq_one_letter_code
_entity_poly.pdbx_strand_id
1 'polypeptide(L)' 'MRSQRSIVTGLLAGVLASLLFAGAVSALEVGQKAPDFTLNGTDGKPLGLSDLTAKGPIVLYTFIAAFTGT' A
#
# COMPACT_ATOMS: atom_id res chain seq x y z
N MET A 1 -3.97 -36.34 -22.52
CA MET A 1 -2.78 -36.15 -21.65
C MET A 1 -1.83 -35.02 -22.09
N ARG A 2 -1.50 -34.85 -23.39
CA ARG A 2 -0.62 -33.74 -23.85
C ARG A 2 -1.25 -32.34 -23.70
N SER A 3 -2.53 -32.16 -24.04
CA SER A 3 -3.23 -30.87 -23.92
C SER A 3 -3.37 -30.37 -22.48
N GLN A 4 -3.66 -31.26 -21.51
CA GLN A 4 -3.73 -30.87 -20.10
C GLN A 4 -2.38 -30.39 -19.53
N ARG A 5 -1.26 -30.98 -19.98
CA ARG A 5 0.07 -30.53 -19.57
C ARG A 5 0.37 -29.13 -20.09
N SER A 6 0.01 -28.83 -21.35
CA SER A 6 0.19 -27.49 -21.93
C SER A 6 -0.62 -26.41 -21.22
N ILE A 7 -1.85 -26.72 -20.78
CA ILE A 7 -2.70 -25.78 -20.03
C ILE A 7 -2.10 -25.49 -18.66
N VAL A 8 -1.66 -26.52 -17.93
CA VAL A 8 -1.04 -26.36 -16.60
C VAL A 8 0.25 -25.56 -16.69
N THR A 9 1.11 -25.84 -17.68
CA THR A 9 2.36 -25.09 -17.88
C THR A 9 2.10 -23.63 -18.26
N GLY A 10 1.08 -23.36 -19.09
CA GLY A 10 0.67 -22.00 -19.42
C GLY A 10 0.17 -21.21 -18.21
N LEU A 11 -0.63 -21.85 -17.35
CA LEU A 11 -1.11 -21.23 -16.11
C LEU A 11 0.04 -20.91 -15.14
N LEU A 12 0.96 -21.87 -14.94
CA LEU A 12 2.14 -21.67 -14.09
C LEU A 12 3.05 -20.56 -14.62
N ALA A 13 3.28 -20.49 -15.93
CA ALA A 13 4.05 -19.41 -16.54
C ALA A 13 3.37 -18.05 -16.38
N GLY A 14 2.04 -17.98 -16.49
CA GLY A 14 1.26 -16.77 -16.27
C GLY A 14 1.32 -16.26 -14.83
N VAL A 15 1.23 -17.15 -13.84
CA VAL A 15 1.37 -16.81 -12.41
C VAL A 15 2.80 -16.38 -12.08
N LEU A 16 3.82 -17.04 -12.65
CA LEU A 16 5.20 -16.65 -12.43
C LEU A 16 5.51 -15.28 -13.06
N ALA A 17 4.95 -15.01 -14.24
CA ALA A 17 5.09 -13.72 -14.90
C ALA A 17 4.42 -12.58 -14.11
N SER A 18 3.25 -12.80 -13.51
CA SER A 18 2.56 -11.75 -12.72
C SER A 18 3.33 -11.36 -11.46
N LEU A 19 4.05 -12.30 -10.83
CA LEU A 19 4.93 -12.02 -9.68
C LEU A 19 6.11 -11.10 -10.04
N LEU A 20 6.58 -11.11 -11.30
CA LEU A 20 7.63 -10.21 -11.78
C LEU A 20 7.15 -8.76 -11.98
N PHE A 21 5.84 -8.55 -12.09
CA PHE A 21 5.23 -7.23 -12.23
C PHE A 21 4.74 -6.64 -10.90
N ALA A 22 4.92 -7.34 -9.77
CA ALA A 22 4.74 -6.77 -8.44
C ALA A 22 5.88 -5.78 -8.16
N GLY A 23 5.78 -4.56 -8.72
CA GLY A 23 6.75 -3.50 -8.52
C GLY A 23 6.83 -3.10 -7.04
N ALA A 24 8.05 -2.88 -6.55
CA ALA A 24 8.26 -2.29 -5.25
C ALA A 24 7.65 -0.87 -5.22
N VAL A 25 6.83 -0.59 -4.20
CA VAL A 25 6.33 0.77 -3.97
C VAL A 25 7.49 1.60 -3.45
N SER A 26 7.97 2.55 -4.25
CA SER A 26 9.04 3.46 -3.87
C SER A 26 8.59 4.42 -2.76
N ALA A 27 9.54 4.84 -1.93
CA ALA A 27 9.29 5.89 -0.94
C ALA A 27 8.90 7.20 -1.65
N LEU A 28 8.07 8.00 -0.97
CA LEU A 28 7.64 9.30 -1.47
C LEU A 28 8.80 10.31 -1.39
N GLU A 29 9.07 11.01 -2.48
CA GLU A 29 10.09 12.06 -2.55
C GLU A 29 9.53 13.45 -2.19
N VAL A 30 10.41 14.40 -1.87
CA VAL A 30 10.02 15.79 -1.60
C VAL A 30 9.36 16.40 -2.84
N GLY A 31 8.23 17.08 -2.64
CA GLY A 31 7.46 17.70 -3.72
C GLY A 31 6.42 16.78 -4.35
N GLN A 32 6.48 15.46 -4.10
CA GLN A 32 5.41 14.55 -4.50
C GLN A 32 4.17 14.73 -3.61
N LYS A 33 2.99 14.63 -4.22
CA LYS A 33 1.71 14.68 -3.50
C LYS A 33 1.62 13.49 -2.55
N ALA A 34 1.40 13.76 -1.26
CA ALA A 34 1.10 12.72 -0.29
C ALA A 34 -0.15 11.91 -0.72
N PRO A 35 -0.05 10.55 -0.78
CA PRO A 35 -1.19 9.69 -1.07
C PRO A 35 -2.32 9.93 -0.07
N ASP A 36 -3.56 10.00 -0.55
CA ASP A 36 -4.71 10.12 0.34
C ASP A 36 -4.98 8.78 1.04
N PHE A 37 -5.37 8.85 2.31
CA PHE A 37 -5.71 7.70 3.12
C PHE A 37 -6.77 8.07 4.16
N THR A 38 -7.53 7.07 4.61
CA THR A 38 -8.47 7.20 5.73
C THR A 38 -8.10 6.19 6.80
N LEU A 39 -7.91 6.65 8.02
CA LEU A 39 -7.64 5.82 9.19
C LEU A 39 -8.70 6.08 10.27
N ASN A 40 -8.81 5.18 11.24
CA ASN A 40 -9.59 5.46 12.43
C ASN A 40 -8.77 6.38 13.36
N GLY A 41 -9.37 7.50 13.74
CA GLY A 41 -8.81 8.42 14.75
C GLY A 41 -8.81 7.80 16.14
N THR A 42 -8.28 8.54 17.11
CA THR A 42 -8.26 8.14 18.53
C THR A 42 -9.66 8.01 19.13
N ASP A 43 -10.66 8.63 18.51
CA ASP A 43 -12.07 8.53 18.85
C ASP A 43 -12.80 7.38 18.11
N GLY A 44 -12.06 6.59 17.32
CA GLY A 44 -12.58 5.49 16.52
C GLY A 44 -13.32 5.93 15.24
N LYS A 45 -13.40 7.23 14.95
CA LYS A 45 -14.07 7.72 13.73
C LYS A 45 -13.13 7.74 12.54
N PRO A 46 -13.64 7.53 11.31
CA PRO A 46 -12.83 7.70 10.10
C PRO A 46 -12.30 9.13 9.97
N LEU A 47 -11.02 9.26 9.64
CA LEU A 47 -10.31 10.51 9.44
C LEU A 47 -9.45 10.44 8.17
N GLY A 48 -9.77 11.30 7.19
CA GLY A 48 -9.02 11.41 5.93
C GLY A 48 -7.85 12.39 6.02
N LEU A 49 -6.76 12.10 5.29
CA LEU A 49 -5.66 13.05 5.12
C LEU A 49 -6.14 14.33 4.40
N SER A 50 -7.02 14.20 3.41
CA SER A 50 -7.66 15.32 2.71
C SER A 50 -8.43 16.27 3.65
N ASP A 51 -9.15 15.73 4.64
CA ASP A 51 -9.88 16.53 5.63
C ASP A 51 -8.97 17.37 6.53
N LEU A 52 -7.79 16.84 6.85
CA LEU A 52 -6.78 17.51 7.67
C LEU A 52 -6.04 18.57 6.89
N THR A 53 -5.59 18.24 5.67
CA THR A 53 -4.85 19.17 4.80
C THR A 53 -5.71 20.33 4.32
N ALA A 54 -7.04 20.16 4.23
CA ALA A 54 -7.98 21.26 3.97
C ALA A 54 -7.98 22.33 5.07
N LYS A 55 -7.55 21.98 6.30
CA LYS A 55 -7.50 22.90 7.46
C LYS A 55 -6.14 23.56 7.63
N GLY A 56 -5.12 23.13 6.88
CA GLY A 56 -3.77 23.68 6.95
C GLY A 56 -2.67 22.64 6.77
N PRO A 57 -1.39 23.06 6.89
CA PRO A 57 -0.26 22.16 6.82
C PRO A 57 -0.25 21.20 8.02
N ILE A 58 0.25 19.98 7.79
CA ILE A 58 0.31 18.93 8.81
C ILE A 58 1.71 18.31 8.88
N VAL A 59 2.01 17.70 10.03
CA VAL A 59 3.18 16.83 10.21
C VAL A 59 2.68 15.40 10.35
N LEU A 60 3.13 14.53 9.45
CA LEU A 60 2.85 13.10 9.52
C LEU A 60 4.07 12.37 10.09
N TYR A 61 3.86 11.59 11.14
CA TYR A 61 4.87 10.73 11.73
C TYR A 61 4.26 9.36 12.04
N THR A 62 5.09 8.33 12.00
CA THR A 62 4.69 6.97 12.36
C THR A 62 5.61 6.44 13.45
N PHE A 63 5.12 5.47 14.19
CA PHE A 63 5.87 4.72 15.19
C PHE A 63 5.48 3.24 15.06
N ILE A 64 6.33 2.34 15.56
CA ILE A 64 6.19 0.91 15.28
C ILE A 64 4.93 0.32 15.93
N ALA A 65 4.73 0.57 17.21
CA ALA A 65 3.59 0.03 17.96
C ALA A 65 3.31 0.84 19.23
N ALA A 66 2.06 0.79 19.69
CA ALA A 66 1.69 1.36 20.98
C ALA A 66 2.26 0.52 22.14
N PHE A 67 2.61 1.18 23.24
CA PHE A 67 3.12 0.55 24.46
C PHE A 67 4.46 -0.19 24.29
N THR A 68 5.30 0.24 23.34
CA THR A 68 6.67 -0.26 23.14
C THR A 68 7.71 0.85 23.39
N GLY A 69 8.92 0.46 23.81
CA GLY A 69 10.06 1.38 24.02
C GLY A 69 10.97 1.54 22.80
N THR A 70 10.42 1.30 21.61
CA THR A 70 11.13 1.28 20.32
C THR A 70 11.10 2.63 19.65
#